data_AF-A0A257V3W0-F1
#
_entry.id   AF-A0A257V3W0-F1
#
_cell.length_a   1.000
_cell.length_b   1.000
_cell.length_c   1.000
_cell.angle_alpha   90.00
_cell.angle_beta   90.00
_cell.angle_gamma   90.00
#
_symmetry.space_group_name_H-M   'P 1'
#
loop_
_entity.id
_entity.type
_entity.pdbx_description
1 polymer ?
#
loop_
_entity_poly.entity_id
_entity_poly.type
_entity_poly.pdbx_seq_one_letter_code
_entity_poly.pdbx_strand_id
1 'polypeptide(L)'
;MESKMQPEAGVLGVFSDLARGAQAIRALRAAGHSDVRMASPAPFPELVEALGRPRSRLDSAVLSGALLEVLAGFALCIGTALAWPLVTGGKSIVSVPPFVIIAFELSVLVGACVNLLSLAVTVG
;
A
#
# COMPACT_ATOMS: atom_id res chain seq x y z
N MET A 1 22.44 -8.53 -3.10
CA MET A 1 22.39 -7.34 -3.96
C MET A 1 22.62 -6.14 -3.04
N GLU A 2 23.89 -5.87 -2.74
CA GLU A 2 24.32 -4.77 -1.85
C GLU A 2 24.03 -3.44 -2.54
N SER A 3 23.06 -2.68 -2.00
CA SER A 3 22.83 -1.30 -2.40
C SER A 3 23.95 -0.45 -1.83
N LYS A 4 24.92 -0.11 -2.67
CA LYS A 4 25.98 0.86 -2.35
C LYS A 4 25.32 2.22 -2.08
N MET A 5 25.23 2.59 -0.80
CA MET A 5 24.84 3.92 -0.35
C MET A 5 25.88 4.93 -0.86
N GLN A 6 25.61 5.54 -2.01
CA GLN A 6 26.39 6.65 -2.54
C GLN A 6 26.27 7.81 -1.52
N PRO A 7 27.37 8.45 -1.10
CA PRO A 7 27.31 9.58 -0.19
C PRO A 7 26.66 10.77 -0.90
N GLU A 8 25.36 10.90 -0.75
CA GLU A 8 24.61 12.07 -1.18
C GLU A 8 25.05 13.25 -0.30
N ALA A 9 25.64 14.29 -0.89
CA ALA A 9 26.11 15.45 -0.15
C ALA A 9 24.91 16.14 0.53
N GLY A 10 24.78 15.94 1.83
CA GLY A 10 23.67 16.45 2.63
C GLY A 10 24.13 17.01 3.97
N VAL A 11 23.30 17.86 4.57
CA VAL A 11 23.51 18.38 5.92
C VAL A 11 22.59 17.63 6.87
N LEU A 12 23.17 16.99 7.90
CA LEU A 12 22.42 16.31 8.95
C LEU A 12 22.23 17.25 10.15
N GLY A 13 20.97 17.59 10.45
CA GLY A 13 20.59 18.27 11.68
C GLY A 13 20.05 17.28 12.71
N VAL A 14 20.67 17.21 13.89
CA VAL A 14 20.18 16.37 15.01
C VAL A 14 19.49 17.26 16.03
N PHE A 15 18.24 16.92 16.37
CA PHE A 15 17.42 17.67 17.31
C PHE A 15 17.01 16.78 18.48
N SER A 16 17.17 17.29 19.70
CA SER A 16 16.71 16.64 20.94
C SER A 16 15.23 16.88 21.25
N ASP A 17 14.63 17.89 20.61
CA ASP A 17 13.25 18.33 20.83
C ASP A 17 12.46 18.24 19.51
N LEU A 18 11.28 17.61 19.56
CA LEU A 18 10.41 17.39 18.41
C LEU A 18 9.92 18.70 17.80
N ALA A 19 9.57 19.69 18.63
CA ALA A 19 9.05 20.98 18.19
C ALA A 19 10.12 21.77 17.43
N ARG A 20 11.37 21.71 17.88
CA ARG A 20 12.51 22.33 17.18
C ARG A 20 12.78 21.66 15.84
N GLY A 21 12.70 20.32 15.78
CA GLY A 21 12.80 19.58 14.52
C GLY A 21 11.69 19.96 13.52
N ALA A 22 10.43 20.03 13.99
CA ALA A 22 9.30 20.43 13.16
C ALA A 22 9.42 21.88 12.65
N GLN A 23 9.92 22.79 13.50
CA GLN A 23 10.17 24.18 13.10
C GLN A 23 11.28 24.29 12.04
N ALA A 24 12.36 23.51 12.18
CA ALA A 24 13.44 23.46 11.21
C ALA A 24 12.95 22.96 9.84
N ILE A 25 12.12 21.90 9.81
CA ILE A 25 11.50 21.39 8.58
C ILE A 25 10.63 22.47 7.91
N ARG A 26 9.79 23.17 8.68
CA ARG A 26 8.95 24.26 8.16
C ARG A 26 9.80 25.40 7.59
N ALA A 27 10.88 25.79 8.26
CA ALA A 27 11.79 26.83 7.79
C ALA A 27 12.51 26.44 6.49
N LEU A 28 12.99 25.19 6.39
CA LEU A 28 13.62 24.67 5.16
C LEU A 28 12.64 24.66 3.98
N ARG A 29 11.40 24.25 4.23
CA ARG A 29 10.34 24.25 3.21
C ARG A 29 9.96 25.67 2.78
N ALA A 30 9.88 26.61 3.73
CA ALA A 30 9.64 28.02 3.43
C ALA A 30 10.79 28.66 2.64
N ALA A 31 12.02 28.20 2.84
CA ALA A 31 13.19 28.56 2.05
C ALA A 31 13.24 27.90 0.66
N GLY A 32 12.25 27.06 0.32
CA GLY A 32 12.14 26.42 -0.99
C GLY A 32 12.85 25.06 -1.12
N HIS A 33 13.39 24.51 -0.03
CA HIS A 33 13.99 23.18 -0.06
C HIS A 33 12.89 22.10 -0.03
N SER A 34 12.76 21.35 -1.13
CA SER A 34 11.76 20.28 -1.28
C SER A 34 12.30 18.88 -0.94
N ASP A 35 13.62 18.67 -0.97
CA ASP A 35 14.26 17.39 -0.64
C ASP A 35 14.70 17.36 0.83
N VAL A 36 13.71 17.35 1.72
CA VAL A 36 13.94 17.22 3.17
C VAL A 36 13.57 15.81 3.61
N ARG A 37 14.56 15.05 4.05
CA ARG A 37 14.38 13.73 4.66
C ARG A 37 14.48 13.84 6.17
N MET A 38 13.62 13.10 6.87
CA MET A 38 13.53 13.12 8.32
C MET A 38 13.45 11.68 8.82
N ALA A 39 14.25 11.37 9.83
CA ALA A 39 14.21 10.12 10.57
C ALA A 39 13.71 10.40 12.00
N SER A 40 12.62 9.76 12.41
CA SER A 40 12.18 9.73 13.81
C SER A 40 12.02 8.30 14.31
N PRO A 41 12.16 8.09 15.64
CA PRO A 41 11.93 6.78 16.25
C PRO A 41 10.46 6.34 16.20
N ALA A 42 9.53 7.28 16.03
CA ALA A 42 8.10 7.04 15.94
C ALA A 42 7.41 8.04 14.99
N PRO A 43 6.21 7.72 14.47
CA PRO A 43 5.42 8.66 13.69
C PRO A 43 4.80 9.71 14.62
N PHE A 44 5.47 10.86 14.77
CA PHE A 44 4.95 11.99 15.52
C PHE A 44 4.12 12.90 14.60
N PRO A 45 2.84 13.19 14.94
CA PRO A 45 1.96 14.00 14.09
C PRO A 45 2.56 15.36 13.70
N GLU A 46 3.17 16.06 14.66
CA GLU A 46 3.78 17.38 14.46
C GLU A 46 4.87 17.40 13.38
N LEU A 47 5.63 16.31 13.29
CA LEU A 47 6.72 16.14 12.33
C LEU A 47 6.19 15.70 10.96
N VAL A 48 5.17 14.83 10.94
CA VAL A 48 4.50 14.39 9.71
C VAL A 48 3.80 15.57 9.02
N GLU A 49 3.08 16.40 9.78
CA GLU A 49 2.44 17.62 9.28
C GLU A 49 3.47 18.64 8.79
N ALA A 50 4.56 18.84 9.53
CA ALA A 50 5.64 19.73 9.11
C ALA A 50 6.29 19.30 7.79
N LEU A 51 6.43 18.00 7.56
CA LEU A 51 6.99 17.44 6.32
C LEU A 51 6.06 17.65 5.13
N GLY A 52 4.74 17.77 5.35
CA GLY A 52 3.76 18.10 4.32
C GLY A 52 3.77 17.12 3.14
N ARG A 53 4.08 15.83 3.40
CA ARG A 53 4.18 14.81 2.35
C ARG A 53 2.83 14.62 1.65
N PRO A 54 2.81 14.55 0.31
CA PRO A 54 1.60 14.19 -0.44
C PRO A 54 1.15 12.77 -0.09
N ARG A 55 -0.15 12.49 -0.28
CA ARG A 55 -0.72 11.14 -0.10
C ARG A 55 0.08 10.12 -0.90
N SER A 56 0.31 8.96 -0.32
CA SER A 56 1.12 7.92 -0.94
C SER A 56 0.45 7.39 -2.22
N ARG A 57 1.24 7.19 -3.28
CA ARG A 57 0.76 6.55 -4.53
C ARG A 57 0.40 5.07 -4.33
N LEU A 58 0.76 4.50 -3.18
CA LEU A 58 0.41 3.14 -2.76
C LEU A 58 -1.11 2.90 -2.80
N ASP A 59 -1.91 3.90 -2.39
CA ASP A 59 -3.37 3.79 -2.29
C ASP A 59 -4.03 3.45 -3.64
N SER A 60 -3.54 4.07 -4.72
CA SER A 60 -4.11 3.85 -6.06
C SER A 60 -3.77 2.49 -6.67
N ALA A 61 -2.57 1.96 -6.40
CA ALA A 61 -2.12 0.70 -6.97
C ALA A 61 -2.87 -0.50 -6.34
N VAL A 62 -3.08 -0.45 -5.03
CA VAL A 62 -3.84 -1.46 -4.28
C VAL A 62 -5.30 -1.47 -4.74
N LEU A 63 -5.90 -0.30 -4.98
CA LEU A 63 -7.28 -0.21 -5.45
C LEU A 63 -7.50 -0.88 -6.81
N SER A 64 -6.58 -0.69 -7.76
CA SER A 64 -6.66 -1.35 -9.07
C SER A 64 -6.43 -2.86 -9.00
N GLY A 65 -5.54 -3.32 -8.11
CA GLY A 65 -5.33 -4.75 -7.87
C GLY A 65 -6.57 -5.44 -7.32
N ALA A 66 -7.19 -4.84 -6.30
CA ALA A 66 -8.39 -5.36 -5.67
C ALA A 66 -9.56 -5.50 -6.66
N LEU A 67 -9.73 -4.55 -7.59
CA LEU A 67 -10.82 -4.62 -8.58
C LEU A 67 -10.62 -5.76 -9.60
N LEU A 68 -9.39 -5.95 -10.06
CA LEU A 68 -9.04 -7.05 -10.97
C LEU A 68 -9.22 -8.43 -10.31
N GLU A 69 -8.93 -8.52 -9.02
CA GLU A 69 -9.06 -9.76 -8.25
C GLU A 69 -10.49 -10.19 -7.99
N VAL A 70 -11.40 -9.24 -7.70
CA VAL A 70 -12.82 -9.55 -7.56
C VAL A 70 -13.33 -10.20 -8.84
N LEU A 71 -12.97 -9.64 -10.01
CA LEU A 71 -13.34 -10.21 -11.31
C LEU A 71 -12.71 -11.59 -11.54
N ALA A 72 -11.44 -11.78 -11.18
CA ALA A 72 -10.75 -13.06 -11.29
C ALA A 72 -11.35 -14.14 -10.36
N GLY A 73 -11.75 -13.78 -9.14
CA GLY A 73 -12.37 -14.69 -8.18
C GLY A 73 -13.73 -15.20 -8.65
N PHE A 74 -14.59 -14.31 -9.18
CA PHE A 74 -15.84 -14.73 -9.80
C PHE A 74 -15.61 -15.56 -11.07
N ALA A 75 -14.65 -15.17 -11.92
CA ALA A 75 -14.30 -15.94 -13.12
C ALA A 75 -13.81 -17.35 -12.78
N LEU A 76 -13.03 -17.52 -11.70
CA LEU A 76 -12.56 -18.82 -11.24
C LEU A 76 -13.72 -19.70 -10.75
N CYS A 77 -14.61 -19.18 -9.90
CA CYS A 77 -15.77 -19.92 -9.40
C CYS A 77 -16.75 -20.30 -10.53
N ILE A 78 -17.04 -19.37 -11.43
CA ILE A 78 -17.93 -19.62 -12.57
C ILE A 78 -17.27 -20.60 -13.55
N GLY A 79 -15.99 -20.41 -13.88
CA GLY A 79 -15.25 -21.27 -14.79
C GLY A 79 -15.18 -22.72 -14.30
N THR A 80 -14.88 -22.92 -13.01
CA THR A 80 -14.85 -24.26 -12.40
C THR A 80 -16.23 -24.90 -12.33
N ALA A 81 -17.27 -24.15 -11.98
CA ALA A 81 -18.64 -24.64 -11.96
C ALA A 81 -19.15 -25.05 -13.36
N LEU A 82 -18.73 -24.34 -14.41
CA LEU A 82 -19.08 -24.66 -15.80
C LEU A 82 -18.25 -25.82 -16.37
N ALA A 83 -16.97 -25.92 -16.01
CA ALA A 83 -16.08 -26.98 -16.47
C ALA A 83 -16.49 -28.35 -15.92
N TRP A 84 -17.03 -28.40 -14.71
CA TRP A 84 -17.47 -29.64 -14.07
C TRP A 84 -18.81 -29.44 -13.34
N PRO A 85 -19.94 -29.47 -14.06
CA PRO A 85 -21.25 -29.14 -13.52
C PRO A 85 -21.77 -30.24 -12.59
N LEU A 86 -21.44 -30.15 -11.30
CA LEU A 86 -22.03 -30.98 -10.26
C LEU A 86 -23.23 -30.29 -9.62
N VAL A 87 -24.40 -30.94 -9.73
CA VAL A 87 -25.58 -30.54 -8.97
C VAL A 87 -25.43 -31.06 -7.54
N THR A 88 -25.04 -30.19 -6.61
CA THR A 88 -24.93 -30.53 -5.18
C THR A 88 -26.14 -30.01 -4.40
N GLY A 89 -26.87 -30.93 -3.75
CA GLY A 89 -28.02 -30.58 -2.89
C GLY A 89 -29.15 -29.81 -3.60
N GLY A 90 -29.37 -30.07 -4.90
CA GLY A 90 -30.46 -29.48 -5.69
C GLY A 90 -30.29 -28.00 -6.07
N LYS A 91 -29.12 -27.40 -5.81
CA LYS A 91 -28.85 -25.99 -6.11
C LYS A 91 -28.45 -25.80 -7.57
N SER A 92 -28.69 -24.59 -8.11
CA SER A 92 -28.23 -24.22 -9.44
C SER A 92 -26.69 -24.29 -9.52
N ILE A 93 -26.20 -24.74 -10.67
CA ILE A 93 -24.76 -24.90 -10.97
C ILE A 93 -24.01 -23.59 -10.68
N VAL A 94 -24.63 -22.46 -10.98
CA VAL A 94 -24.16 -21.13 -10.57
C VAL A 94 -24.93 -20.70 -9.32
N SER A 95 -24.32 -20.91 -8.16
CA SER A 95 -24.83 -20.42 -6.87
C SER A 95 -24.03 -19.21 -6.44
N VAL A 96 -24.57 -18.01 -6.64
CA VAL A 96 -23.90 -16.74 -6.32
C VAL A 96 -23.52 -16.60 -4.82
N PRO A 97 -24.38 -16.97 -3.84
CA PRO A 97 -24.06 -16.77 -2.43
C PRO A 97 -22.73 -17.41 -1.96
N PRO A 98 -22.42 -18.69 -2.27
CA PRO A 98 -21.13 -19.27 -1.89
C PRO A 98 -19.94 -18.69 -2.67
N PHE A 99 -20.13 -18.22 -3.90
CA PHE A 99 -19.03 -17.63 -4.70
C PHE A 99 -18.55 -16.30 -4.13
N VAL A 100 -19.43 -15.53 -3.48
CA VAL A 100 -19.06 -14.27 -2.81
C VAL A 100 -18.02 -14.49 -1.71
N ILE A 101 -18.14 -15.56 -0.93
CA ILE A 101 -17.17 -15.87 0.14
C ILE A 101 -15.80 -16.15 -0.46
N ILE A 102 -15.74 -16.97 -1.52
CA ILE A 102 -14.48 -17.31 -2.18
C ILE A 102 -13.86 -16.08 -2.84
N ALA A 103 -14.68 -15.27 -3.53
CA ALA A 103 -14.22 -14.02 -4.14
C ALA A 103 -13.69 -13.03 -3.08
N PHE A 104 -14.32 -12.96 -1.90
CA PHE A 104 -13.85 -12.14 -0.78
C PHE A 104 -12.46 -12.58 -0.30
N GLU A 105 -12.27 -13.88 -0.03
CA GLU A 105 -10.99 -14.41 0.44
C GLU A 105 -9.85 -14.19 -0.58
N LEU A 106 -10.13 -14.41 -1.87
CA LEU A 106 -9.18 -14.13 -2.95
C LEU A 106 -8.82 -12.64 -3.03
N SER A 107 -9.79 -11.75 -2.87
CA SER A 107 -9.57 -10.30 -2.90
C SER A 107 -8.72 -9.83 -1.71
N VAL A 108 -8.93 -10.39 -0.52
CA VAL A 108 -8.13 -10.04 0.66
C VAL A 108 -6.70 -10.58 0.54
N LEU A 109 -6.54 -11.83 0.11
CA LEU A 109 -5.23 -12.47 -0.02
C LEU A 109 -4.35 -11.74 -1.03
N VAL A 110 -4.86 -11.51 -2.24
CA VAL A 110 -4.05 -10.95 -3.32
C VAL A 110 -3.90 -9.43 -3.14
N GLY A 111 -4.91 -8.73 -2.59
CA GLY A 111 -4.78 -7.36 -2.13
C GLY A 111 -3.68 -7.15 -1.09
N ALA A 112 -3.53 -8.08 -0.13
CA ALA A 112 -2.43 -8.06 0.83
C ALA A 112 -1.05 -8.27 0.16
N CYS A 113 -0.96 -9.18 -0.83
CA CYS A 113 0.24 -9.38 -1.63
C CYS A 113 0.62 -8.14 -2.46
N VAL A 114 -0.35 -7.51 -3.14
CA VAL A 114 -0.13 -6.28 -3.92
C VAL A 114 0.33 -5.15 -3.01
N ASN A 115 -0.28 -4.99 -1.84
CA ASN A 115 0.15 -4.00 -0.85
C ASN A 115 1.61 -4.22 -0.41
N LEU A 116 1.99 -5.46 -0.11
CA LEU A 116 3.37 -5.80 0.26
C LEU A 116 4.36 -5.50 -0.87
N LEU A 117 4.02 -5.87 -2.11
CA LEU A 117 4.85 -5.59 -3.29
C LEU A 117 4.99 -4.09 -3.54
N SER A 118 3.90 -3.34 -3.39
CA SER A 118 3.88 -1.88 -3.58
C SER A 118 4.75 -1.16 -2.55
N LEU A 119 4.69 -1.59 -1.28
CA LEU A 119 5.57 -1.11 -0.22
C LEU A 119 7.04 -1.42 -0.54
N ALA A 120 7.34 -2.65 -0.98
CA ALA A 120 8.71 -3.05 -1.31
C ALA A 120 9.29 -2.23 -2.47
N VAL A 121 8.50 -1.90 -3.49
CA VAL A 121 8.92 -1.04 -4.62
C VAL A 121 9.09 0.42 -4.21
N THR A 122 8.31 0.91 -3.26
CA THR A 122 8.35 2.33 -2.83
C THR A 122 9.48 2.61 -1.83
N VAL A 123 9.85 1.60 -1.03
CA VAL A 123 10.90 1.70 -0.01
C VAL A 123 12.27 1.24 -0.54
N GLY A 124 12.29 0.42 -1.59
CA GLY A 124 13.50 -0.10 -2.24
C GLY A 124 14.20 0.85 -3.21
#